data_AF-A0A674I8W8-F1
#
_entry.id   AF-A0A674I8W8-F1
#
_cell.length_a   1.000
_cell.length_b   1.000
_cell.length_c   1.000
_cell.angle_alpha   90.00
_cell.angle_beta   90.00
_cell.angle_gamma   90.00
#
_symmetry.space_group_name_H-M   'P 1'
#
loop_
_entity.id
_entity.type
_entity.pdbx_description
1 polymer ?
#
loop_
_entity_poly.entity_id
_entity_poly.type
_entity_poly.pdbx_seq_one_letter_code
_entity_poly.pdbx_strand_id
1 'polypeptide(L)'
;MALVPLKRRRRAPSPPAGPPDAGRFPAVVLCLVEKRMGASRRAFLTQLARAKGFRVDRAYSAAVTHVVSEQNSGNEVARWLEQQQEECGAGGDPALLDISWFTESMGAGRPVEIESRHRLRDVLEDGVSVEVERVKLSERYRTMKLFTKIFGVGVRTASRWYQEGIRTLVDLQERNTKLTRQQQAGLQHYEDLNTPVERGEAESIGRMVQEAVQRFLPGASVTLAGGFRR
;
A
#
# COMPACT_ATOMS: atom_id res chain seq x y z
N MET A 1 -1.52 30.36 49.00
CA MET A 1 -0.14 29.83 49.09
C MET A 1 0.55 30.09 47.76
N ALA A 2 1.38 31.14 47.69
CA ALA A 2 2.08 31.52 46.46
C ALA A 2 3.34 30.68 46.29
N LEU A 3 3.52 30.08 45.10
CA LEU A 3 4.67 29.23 44.78
C LEU A 3 5.88 30.09 44.40
N VAL A 4 6.99 29.85 45.09
CA VAL A 4 8.31 30.45 44.86
C VAL A 4 8.91 29.89 43.56
N PRO A 5 9.46 30.70 42.64
CA PRO A 5 10.13 30.17 41.44
C PRO A 5 11.54 29.66 41.78
N LEU A 6 11.81 28.38 41.50
CA LEU A 6 13.13 27.78 41.64
C LEU A 6 14.06 28.17 40.47
N LYS A 7 15.22 28.71 40.84
CA LYS A 7 16.29 29.25 40.01
C LYS A 7 16.84 28.21 39.00
N ARG A 8 16.75 28.53 37.71
CA ARG A 8 17.26 27.72 36.59
C ARG A 8 18.79 27.64 36.61
N ARG A 9 19.36 26.45 36.78
CA ARG A 9 20.82 26.20 36.70
C ARG A 9 21.28 26.31 35.23
N ARG A 10 22.25 27.18 34.95
CA ARG A 10 22.91 27.30 33.63
C ARG A 10 23.70 26.01 33.32
N ARG A 11 23.49 25.46 32.12
CA ARG A 11 24.22 24.29 31.58
C ARG A 11 25.54 24.80 30.97
N ALA A 12 26.65 24.18 31.34
CA ALA A 12 27.97 24.50 30.79
C ALA A 12 28.05 24.18 29.28
N PRO A 13 28.85 24.93 28.48
CA PRO A 13 29.01 24.65 27.06
C PRO A 13 29.75 23.32 26.85
N SER A 14 29.25 22.53 25.90
CA SER A 14 29.87 21.28 25.42
C SER A 14 31.18 21.57 24.65
N PRO A 15 32.18 20.68 24.72
CA PRO A 15 33.45 20.84 24.00
C PRO A 15 33.26 20.74 22.47
N PRO A 16 34.23 21.24 21.67
CA PRO A 16 34.08 21.36 20.22
C PRO A 16 34.02 20.00 19.53
N ALA A 17 33.27 19.94 18.44
CA ALA A 17 32.98 18.76 17.64
C ALA A 17 34.26 18.09 17.11
N GLY A 18 34.40 16.79 17.43
CA GLY A 18 35.34 15.90 16.75
C GLY A 18 34.84 15.52 15.34
N PRO A 19 35.68 14.87 14.53
CA PRO A 19 35.39 14.51 13.14
C PRO A 19 34.19 13.54 13.02
N PRO A 20 33.53 13.46 11.84
CA PRO A 20 32.27 12.77 11.68
C PRO A 20 32.39 11.25 11.91
N ASP A 21 31.83 10.79 13.03
CA ASP A 21 31.11 9.53 13.24
C ASP A 21 31.65 8.30 12.47
N ALA A 22 32.89 7.90 12.77
CA ALA A 22 33.36 6.56 12.46
C ALA A 22 32.65 5.58 13.41
N GLY A 23 31.44 5.17 13.05
CA GLY A 23 30.65 4.21 13.83
C GLY A 23 31.43 2.92 14.14
N ARG A 24 30.99 2.21 15.18
CA ARG A 24 31.56 0.95 15.67
C ARG A 24 31.64 -0.14 14.58
N PHE A 25 30.85 -0.01 13.52
CA PHE A 25 30.77 -0.95 12.40
C PHE A 25 31.05 -0.23 11.07
N PRO A 26 32.32 -0.02 10.68
CA PRO A 26 32.68 0.76 9.49
C PRO A 26 32.26 0.11 8.17
N ALA A 27 32.06 -1.22 8.16
CA ALA A 27 31.58 -1.97 6.99
C ALA A 27 30.07 -1.80 6.73
N VAL A 28 29.32 -1.25 7.68
CA VAL A 28 27.85 -1.13 7.60
C VAL A 28 27.44 0.34 7.68
N VAL A 29 26.96 0.85 6.55
CA VAL A 29 26.41 2.21 6.43
C VAL A 29 24.96 2.09 6.02
N LEU A 30 24.07 2.48 6.94
CA LEU A 30 22.63 2.36 6.77
C LEU A 30 22.05 3.61 6.10
N CYS A 31 21.11 3.40 5.18
CA CYS A 31 20.18 4.40 4.71
C CYS A 31 18.75 3.92 4.99
N LEU A 32 17.94 4.75 5.67
CA LEU A 32 16.55 4.41 6.02
C LEU A 32 15.58 5.13 5.08
N VAL A 33 14.75 4.37 4.35
CA VAL A 33 13.82 4.91 3.34
C VAL A 33 12.56 5.46 4.00
N GLU A 34 12.32 6.77 3.89
CA GLU A 34 11.22 7.44 4.61
C GLU A 34 9.81 7.11 4.05
N LYS A 35 9.68 6.83 2.75
CA LYS A 35 8.40 6.81 1.98
C LYS A 35 7.17 6.36 2.78
N ARG A 36 7.19 5.12 3.30
CA ARG A 36 6.04 4.53 4.01
C ARG A 36 6.18 4.56 5.54
N MET A 37 7.39 4.76 6.09
CA MET A 37 7.60 4.76 7.55
C MET A 37 7.30 6.13 8.22
N GLY A 38 7.49 7.23 7.48
CA GLY A 38 7.32 8.60 7.97
C GLY A 38 8.50 9.15 8.79
N ALA A 39 8.65 10.49 8.79
CA ALA A 39 9.79 11.21 9.37
C ALA A 39 10.07 10.88 10.85
N SER A 40 9.02 10.80 11.68
CA SER A 40 9.14 10.52 13.11
C SER A 40 9.74 9.14 13.37
N ARG A 41 9.29 8.12 12.61
CA ARG A 41 9.79 6.76 12.74
C ARG A 41 11.22 6.65 12.23
N ARG A 42 11.53 7.29 11.09
CA ARG A 42 12.90 7.35 10.57
C ARG A 42 13.87 7.98 11.57
N ALA A 43 13.47 9.07 12.22
CA ALA A 43 14.28 9.74 13.22
C ALA A 43 14.55 8.84 14.44
N PHE A 44 13.52 8.15 14.94
CA PHE A 44 13.64 7.19 16.03
C PHE A 44 14.61 6.05 15.69
N LEU A 45 14.44 5.40 14.54
CA LEU A 45 15.30 4.30 14.10
C LEU A 45 16.75 4.77 13.87
N THR A 46 16.93 5.97 13.31
CA THR A 46 18.25 6.58 13.14
C THR A 46 18.95 6.77 14.49
N GLN A 47 18.23 7.31 15.49
CA GLN A 47 18.77 7.50 16.83
C GLN A 47 19.10 6.17 17.51
N LEU A 48 18.24 5.16 17.35
CA LEU A 48 18.46 3.82 17.90
C LEU A 48 19.72 3.17 17.31
N ALA A 49 19.89 3.21 15.98
CA ALA A 49 21.05 2.68 15.30
C ALA A 49 22.35 3.37 15.71
N ARG A 50 22.35 4.71 15.76
CA ARG A 50 23.52 5.49 16.22
C ARG A 50 23.89 5.20 17.67
N ALA A 51 22.89 5.08 18.55
CA ALA A 51 23.11 4.69 19.95
C ALA A 51 23.73 3.29 20.08
N LYS A 52 23.49 2.39 19.11
CA LYS A 52 24.09 1.07 19.01
C LYS A 52 25.43 1.07 18.25
N GLY A 53 25.90 2.21 17.78
CA GLY A 53 27.18 2.38 17.10
C GLY A 53 27.15 2.14 15.59
N PHE A 54 25.97 2.06 14.97
CA PHE A 54 25.85 1.98 13.51
C PHE A 54 25.96 3.37 12.89
N ARG A 55 26.63 3.46 11.74
CA ARG A 55 26.60 4.66 10.92
C ARG A 55 25.29 4.70 10.12
N VAL A 56 24.61 5.85 10.17
CA VAL A 56 23.37 6.08 9.42
C VAL A 56 23.48 7.38 8.65
N ASP A 57 23.45 7.27 7.33
CA ASP A 57 23.48 8.40 6.41
C ASP A 57 22.03 8.86 6.15
N ARG A 58 21.82 10.18 6.15
CA ARG A 58 20.47 10.78 6.03
C ARG A 58 19.94 10.78 4.59
N ALA A 59 20.86 10.74 3.64
CA ALA A 59 20.62 10.67 2.21
C ALA A 59 21.38 9.47 1.64
N TYR A 60 20.97 8.98 0.49
CA TYR A 60 21.71 7.94 -0.21
C TYR A 60 23.07 8.49 -0.68
N SER A 61 24.11 7.69 -0.54
CA SER A 61 25.47 8.01 -0.96
C SER A 61 26.19 6.73 -1.41
N ALA A 62 27.28 6.85 -2.17
CA ALA A 62 28.08 5.70 -2.59
C ALA A 62 28.69 4.90 -1.41
N ALA A 63 28.71 5.46 -0.20
CA ALA A 63 29.16 4.76 1.00
C ALA A 63 28.09 3.86 1.61
N VAL A 64 26.82 3.99 1.21
CA VAL A 64 25.70 3.20 1.75
C VAL A 64 25.82 1.74 1.31
N THR A 65 25.90 0.83 2.27
CA THR A 65 25.95 -0.62 2.00
C THR A 65 24.61 -1.30 2.24
N HIS A 66 23.73 -0.72 3.05
CA HIS A 66 22.43 -1.32 3.41
C HIS A 66 21.34 -0.25 3.32
N VAL A 67 20.33 -0.51 2.48
CA VAL A 67 19.12 0.30 2.39
C VAL A 67 18.01 -0.46 3.10
N VAL A 68 17.56 0.08 4.23
CA VAL A 68 16.49 -0.53 5.04
C VAL A 68 15.19 0.22 4.79
N SER A 69 14.16 -0.55 4.50
CA SER A 69 12.82 -0.04 4.27
C SER A 69 11.80 -0.81 5.10
N GLU A 70 10.72 -0.16 5.46
CA GLU A 70 9.57 -0.79 6.12
C GLU A 70 8.35 -0.64 5.22
N GLN A 71 7.61 -1.74 5.00
CA GLN A 71 6.37 -1.74 4.22
C GLN A 71 6.55 -1.20 2.78
N ASN A 72 7.71 -1.43 2.16
CA ASN A 72 7.91 -1.19 0.73
C ASN A 72 8.30 -2.51 0.06
N SER A 73 7.95 -2.65 -1.21
CA SER A 73 8.46 -3.74 -2.06
C SER A 73 9.90 -3.47 -2.50
N GLY A 74 10.63 -4.52 -2.90
CA GLY A 74 12.00 -4.37 -3.44
C GLY A 74 12.05 -3.37 -4.60
N ASN A 75 11.14 -3.51 -5.56
CA ASN A 75 11.02 -2.66 -6.75
C ASN A 75 10.72 -1.18 -6.43
N GLU A 76 9.88 -0.90 -5.43
CA GLU A 76 9.62 0.49 -4.99
C GLU A 76 10.88 1.17 -4.43
N VAL A 77 11.74 0.38 -3.78
CA VAL A 77 13.02 0.83 -3.22
C VAL A 77 14.09 0.88 -4.30
N ALA A 78 14.12 -0.07 -5.24
CA ALA A 78 15.02 -0.07 -6.38
C ALA A 78 14.80 1.14 -7.29
N ARG A 79 13.54 1.45 -7.65
CA ARG A 79 13.22 2.67 -8.41
C ARG A 79 13.56 3.95 -7.65
N TRP A 80 13.39 3.94 -6.33
CA TRP A 80 13.85 5.06 -5.50
C TRP A 80 15.38 5.19 -5.56
N LEU A 81 16.10 4.07 -5.54
CA LEU A 81 17.55 4.04 -5.64
C LEU A 81 18.06 4.56 -6.99
N GLU A 82 17.46 4.12 -8.10
CA GLU A 82 17.77 4.57 -9.46
C GLU A 82 17.65 6.11 -9.55
N GLN A 83 16.55 6.66 -9.06
CA GLN A 83 16.31 8.11 -9.04
C GLN A 83 17.34 8.87 -8.19
N GLN A 84 17.85 8.27 -7.11
CA GLN A 84 18.89 8.88 -6.27
C GLN A 84 20.31 8.69 -6.85
N GLN A 85 20.55 7.63 -7.62
CA GLN A 85 21.83 7.39 -8.30
C GLN A 85 22.07 8.35 -9.45
N GLU A 86 21.02 8.76 -10.16
CA GLU A 86 21.07 9.82 -11.19
C GLU A 86 21.44 11.18 -10.60
N GLU A 87 21.04 11.47 -9.35
CA GLU A 87 21.34 12.73 -8.66
C GLU A 87 22.76 12.77 -8.06
N CYS A 88 23.34 11.62 -7.69
CA CYS A 88 24.58 11.54 -6.90
C CYS A 88 25.81 11.01 -7.65
N GLY A 89 25.65 10.45 -8.86
CA GLY A 89 26.76 9.97 -9.69
C GLY A 89 27.38 8.66 -9.19
N ALA A 90 26.78 7.54 -9.61
CA ALA A 90 27.28 6.16 -9.69
C ALA A 90 27.85 5.43 -8.43
N GLY A 91 27.45 4.16 -8.27
CA GLY A 91 28.43 3.07 -8.05
C GLY A 91 28.19 2.05 -6.93
N GLY A 92 27.09 2.08 -6.18
CA GLY A 92 26.83 1.09 -5.11
C GLY A 92 25.72 0.10 -5.46
N ASP A 93 25.93 -1.19 -5.19
CA ASP A 93 24.88 -2.22 -5.11
C ASP A 93 24.56 -2.52 -3.63
N PRO A 94 23.79 -1.64 -2.95
CA PRO A 94 23.47 -1.83 -1.54
C PRO A 94 22.49 -2.99 -1.36
N ALA A 95 22.60 -3.70 -0.23
CA ALA A 95 21.60 -4.68 0.14
C ALA A 95 20.25 -3.99 0.44
N LEU A 96 19.20 -4.38 -0.28
CA LEU A 96 17.83 -3.91 -0.06
C LEU A 96 17.14 -4.79 1.00
N LEU A 97 16.89 -4.22 2.16
CA LEU A 97 16.48 -4.97 3.35
C LEU A 97 15.15 -4.50 3.94
N ASP A 98 14.37 -5.45 4.41
CA ASP A 98 13.21 -5.22 5.24
C ASP A 98 13.62 -4.77 6.66
N ILE A 99 12.70 -4.11 7.36
CA ILE A 99 12.89 -3.65 8.73
C ILE A 99 13.22 -4.79 9.71
N SER A 100 12.84 -6.03 9.40
CA SER A 100 13.18 -7.23 10.17
C SER A 100 14.68 -7.34 10.44
N TRP A 101 15.54 -7.24 9.42
CA TRP A 101 17.00 -7.29 9.58
C TRP A 101 17.52 -6.22 10.54
N PHE A 102 16.96 -5.01 10.44
CA PHE A 102 17.33 -3.90 11.30
C PHE A 102 16.97 -4.22 12.75
N THR A 103 15.75 -4.72 12.99
CA THR A 103 15.32 -5.06 14.36
C THR A 103 16.15 -6.18 14.98
N GLU A 104 16.49 -7.22 14.21
CA GLU A 104 17.37 -8.30 14.65
C GLU A 104 18.78 -7.78 14.97
N SER A 105 19.34 -6.92 14.11
CA SER A 105 20.66 -6.30 14.33
C SER A 105 20.69 -5.41 15.56
N MET A 106 19.64 -4.62 15.80
CA MET A 106 19.55 -3.78 17.01
C MET A 106 19.39 -4.62 18.28
N GLY A 107 18.66 -5.73 18.21
CA GLY A 107 18.51 -6.70 19.29
C GLY A 107 19.83 -7.39 19.64
N ALA A 108 20.57 -7.83 18.62
CA ALA A 108 21.90 -8.44 18.77
C ALA A 108 23.00 -7.44 19.14
N GLY A 109 22.76 -6.13 18.93
CA GLY A 109 23.75 -5.07 19.14
C GLY A 109 24.91 -5.08 18.14
N ARG A 110 24.78 -5.83 17.05
CA ARG A 110 25.74 -5.97 15.94
C ARG A 110 24.98 -6.27 14.64
N PRO A 111 25.55 -5.96 13.46
CA PRO A 111 24.95 -6.40 12.19
C PRO A 111 24.82 -7.92 12.18
N VAL A 112 23.62 -8.44 11.92
CA VAL A 112 23.41 -9.89 11.69
C VAL A 112 23.62 -10.23 10.22
N GLU A 113 23.90 -11.50 9.94
CA GLU A 113 24.04 -12.01 8.57
C GLU A 113 22.76 -11.77 7.76
N ILE A 114 22.92 -11.44 6.47
CA ILE A 114 21.79 -11.17 5.58
C ILE A 114 21.28 -12.50 5.03
N GLU A 115 20.14 -12.94 5.55
CA GLU A 115 19.41 -14.11 5.06
C GLU A 115 18.33 -13.72 4.04
N SER A 116 17.81 -14.68 3.28
CA SER A 116 16.78 -14.43 2.27
C SER A 116 15.48 -13.82 2.85
N ARG A 117 15.18 -14.09 4.14
CA ARG A 117 14.02 -13.48 4.82
C ARG A 117 14.18 -11.98 5.10
N HIS A 118 15.41 -11.48 5.09
CA HIS A 118 15.74 -10.09 5.36
C HIS A 118 15.65 -9.21 4.11
N ARG A 119 15.69 -9.81 2.92
CA ARG A 119 15.70 -9.08 1.65
C ARG A 119 14.29 -8.66 1.26
N LEU A 120 14.15 -7.44 0.76
CA LEU A 120 12.91 -6.99 0.15
C LEU A 120 12.67 -7.82 -1.11
N ARG A 121 11.56 -8.56 -1.17
CA ARG A 121 11.21 -9.39 -2.33
C ARG A 121 10.58 -8.56 -3.43
N ASP A 122 10.87 -8.92 -4.68
CA ASP A 122 10.26 -8.34 -5.86
C ASP A 122 9.02 -9.11 -6.31
N VAL A 123 7.94 -8.38 -6.63
CA VAL A 123 6.75 -8.96 -7.29
C VAL A 123 7.11 -9.57 -8.65
N LEU A 124 8.25 -9.16 -9.24
CA LEU A 124 8.74 -9.68 -10.51
C LEU A 124 9.46 -11.03 -10.38
N GLU A 125 10.06 -11.35 -9.22
CA GLU A 125 10.72 -12.64 -9.01
C GLU A 125 9.70 -13.76 -8.74
N ASP A 126 8.68 -13.47 -7.91
CA ASP A 126 7.68 -14.47 -7.53
C ASP A 126 6.35 -14.36 -8.32
N GLY A 127 6.18 -13.30 -9.13
CA GLY A 127 4.90 -12.98 -9.79
C GLY A 127 3.76 -12.62 -8.82
N VAL A 128 4.03 -12.58 -7.52
CA VAL A 128 3.03 -12.52 -6.45
C VAL A 128 3.42 -11.46 -5.43
N SER A 129 2.45 -10.62 -5.07
CA SER A 129 2.59 -9.70 -3.93
C SER A 129 1.92 -10.30 -2.70
N VAL A 130 2.71 -10.53 -1.64
CA VAL A 130 2.21 -11.05 -0.36
C VAL A 130 1.09 -10.17 0.21
N GLU A 131 1.20 -8.84 0.06
CA GLU A 131 0.15 -7.93 0.49
C GLU A 131 -1.14 -8.12 -0.31
N VAL A 132 -1.03 -8.23 -1.64
CA VAL A 132 -2.18 -8.44 -2.52
C VAL A 132 -2.88 -9.75 -2.18
N GLU A 133 -2.13 -10.83 -2.01
CA GLU A 133 -2.69 -12.13 -1.64
C GLU A 133 -3.34 -12.10 -0.26
N ARG A 134 -2.70 -11.46 0.73
CA ARG A 134 -3.30 -11.26 2.05
C ARG A 134 -4.62 -10.48 1.97
N VAL A 135 -4.69 -9.43 1.15
CA VAL A 135 -5.93 -8.66 0.96
C VAL A 135 -6.98 -9.51 0.26
N LYS A 136 -6.64 -10.21 -0.83
CA LYS A 136 -7.56 -11.11 -1.56
C LYS A 136 -8.14 -12.20 -0.66
N LEU A 137 -7.34 -12.76 0.24
CA LEU A 137 -7.75 -13.80 1.19
C LEU A 137 -8.54 -13.25 2.40
N SER A 138 -8.46 -11.94 2.68
CA SER A 138 -9.19 -11.36 3.79
C SER A 138 -10.70 -11.52 3.64
N GLU A 139 -11.39 -11.89 4.72
CA GLU A 139 -12.86 -12.02 4.75
C GLU A 139 -13.53 -10.70 4.34
N ARG A 140 -12.98 -9.58 4.84
CA ARG A 140 -13.45 -8.23 4.52
C ARG A 140 -13.43 -7.96 3.03
N TYR A 141 -12.31 -8.18 2.35
CA TYR A 141 -12.23 -7.92 0.92
C TYR A 141 -13.19 -8.81 0.13
N ARG A 142 -13.24 -10.11 0.45
CA ARG A 142 -14.12 -11.07 -0.23
C ARG A 142 -15.60 -10.68 -0.08
N THR A 143 -16.03 -10.34 1.13
CA THR A 143 -17.41 -9.94 1.41
C THR A 143 -17.76 -8.60 0.75
N MET A 144 -16.87 -7.61 0.88
CA MET A 144 -17.08 -6.30 0.25
C MET A 144 -17.19 -6.44 -1.28
N LYS A 145 -16.28 -7.20 -1.90
CA LYS A 145 -16.29 -7.48 -3.34
C LYS A 145 -17.57 -8.20 -3.78
N LEU A 146 -18.04 -9.16 -2.99
CA LEU A 146 -19.30 -9.87 -3.23
C LEU A 146 -20.48 -8.90 -3.26
N PHE A 147 -20.62 -8.06 -2.23
CA PHE A 147 -21.76 -7.14 -2.11
C PHE A 147 -21.71 -6.00 -3.12
N THR A 148 -20.54 -5.43 -3.41
CA THR A 148 -20.44 -4.32 -4.39
C THR A 148 -20.67 -4.76 -5.83
N LYS A 149 -20.77 -6.06 -6.10
CA LYS A 149 -21.22 -6.61 -7.38
C LYS A 149 -22.75 -6.60 -7.53
N ILE A 150 -23.51 -6.37 -6.47
CA ILE A 150 -24.97 -6.28 -6.54
C ILE A 150 -25.32 -4.89 -7.08
N PHE A 151 -26.11 -4.85 -8.15
CA PHE A 151 -26.60 -3.57 -8.70
C PHE A 151 -27.38 -2.78 -7.63
N GLY A 152 -27.00 -1.51 -7.42
CA GLY A 152 -27.57 -0.67 -6.37
C GLY A 152 -26.88 -0.77 -4.99
N VAL A 153 -25.77 -1.51 -4.88
CA VAL A 153 -24.98 -1.62 -3.64
C VAL A 153 -23.60 -1.01 -3.82
N GLY A 154 -23.37 0.11 -3.14
CA GLY A 154 -22.06 0.75 -3.05
C GLY A 154 -21.29 0.38 -1.78
N VAL A 155 -20.06 0.90 -1.66
CA VAL A 155 -19.15 0.64 -0.53
C VAL A 155 -19.79 0.94 0.83
N ARG A 156 -20.59 2.00 0.97
CA ARG A 156 -21.24 2.35 2.23
C ARG A 156 -22.24 1.27 2.67
N THR A 157 -23.11 0.84 1.77
CA THR A 157 -24.11 -0.20 2.05
C THR A 157 -23.44 -1.52 2.36
N ALA A 158 -22.46 -1.93 1.54
CA ALA A 158 -21.69 -3.15 1.77
C ALA A 158 -20.95 -3.14 3.12
N SER A 159 -20.35 -2.00 3.49
CA SER A 159 -19.65 -1.85 4.77
C SER A 159 -20.60 -1.94 5.95
N ARG A 160 -21.81 -1.38 5.84
CA ARG A 160 -22.84 -1.50 6.88
C ARG A 160 -23.25 -2.96 7.07
N TRP A 161 -23.57 -3.68 5.99
CA TRP A 161 -23.92 -5.10 6.06
C TRP A 161 -22.80 -5.95 6.65
N TYR A 162 -21.54 -5.64 6.29
CA TYR A 162 -20.39 -6.31 6.89
C TYR A 162 -20.33 -6.09 8.41
N GLN A 163 -20.56 -4.86 8.89
CA GLN A 163 -20.60 -4.56 10.32
C GLN A 163 -21.77 -5.26 11.04
N GLU A 164 -22.89 -5.48 10.35
CA GLU A 164 -24.06 -6.23 10.85
C GLU A 164 -23.85 -7.76 10.86
N GLY A 165 -22.67 -8.24 10.45
CA GLY A 165 -22.32 -9.66 10.44
C GLY A 165 -22.80 -10.42 9.19
N ILE A 166 -23.31 -9.72 8.19
CA ILE A 166 -23.74 -10.32 6.91
C ILE A 166 -22.49 -10.61 6.06
N ARG A 167 -22.37 -11.83 5.55
CA ARG A 167 -21.21 -12.30 4.78
C ARG A 167 -21.59 -12.88 3.42
N THR A 168 -22.80 -13.42 3.29
CA THR A 168 -23.27 -14.11 2.07
C THR A 168 -24.51 -13.46 1.46
N LEU A 169 -24.85 -13.84 0.23
CA LEU A 169 -26.11 -13.43 -0.40
C LEU A 169 -27.33 -14.07 0.28
N VAL A 170 -27.17 -15.28 0.84
CA VAL A 170 -28.20 -15.97 1.61
C VAL A 170 -28.52 -15.20 2.89
N ASP A 171 -27.48 -14.75 3.60
CA ASP A 171 -27.66 -13.93 4.81
C ASP A 171 -28.50 -12.66 4.54
N LEU A 172 -28.32 -12.06 3.35
CA LEU A 172 -29.09 -10.88 2.94
C LEU A 172 -30.57 -11.19 2.74
N GLN A 173 -30.89 -12.36 2.18
CA GLN A 173 -32.25 -12.83 1.95
C GLN A 173 -32.94 -13.23 3.26
N GLU A 174 -32.24 -13.93 4.14
CA GLU A 174 -32.80 -14.48 5.38
C GLU A 174 -33.03 -13.42 6.47
N ARG A 175 -32.19 -12.39 6.56
CA ARG A 175 -32.27 -11.38 7.63
C ARG A 175 -33.36 -10.32 7.47
N ASN A 176 -34.27 -10.49 6.50
CA ASN A 176 -35.31 -9.51 6.15
C ASN A 176 -34.75 -8.08 5.99
N THR A 177 -33.55 -7.99 5.42
CA THR A 177 -32.84 -6.73 5.23
C THR A 177 -33.68 -5.82 4.33
N LYS A 178 -33.91 -4.56 4.72
CA LYS A 178 -34.65 -3.60 3.88
C LYS A 178 -33.81 -3.24 2.64
N LEU A 179 -34.02 -3.98 1.56
CA LEU A 179 -33.43 -3.73 0.24
C LEU A 179 -34.26 -2.70 -0.52
N THR A 180 -33.60 -1.80 -1.24
CA THR A 180 -34.29 -0.93 -2.20
C THR A 180 -34.76 -1.75 -3.40
N ARG A 181 -35.73 -1.25 -4.18
CA ARG A 181 -36.18 -1.90 -5.43
C ARG A 181 -35.01 -2.20 -6.39
N GLN A 182 -34.03 -1.30 -6.44
CA GLN A 182 -32.82 -1.47 -7.24
C GLN A 182 -31.98 -2.65 -6.73
N GLN A 183 -31.78 -2.76 -5.42
CA GLN A 183 -31.02 -3.84 -4.79
C GLN A 183 -31.73 -5.19 -4.90
N GLN A 184 -33.06 -5.20 -4.81
CA GLN A 184 -33.86 -6.40 -5.05
C GLN A 184 -33.67 -6.93 -6.48
N ALA A 185 -33.78 -6.06 -7.48
CA ALA A 185 -33.53 -6.43 -8.88
C ALA A 185 -32.07 -6.88 -9.09
N GLY A 186 -31.10 -6.17 -8.47
CA GLY A 186 -29.69 -6.53 -8.51
C GLY A 186 -29.37 -7.88 -7.88
N LEU A 187 -30.13 -8.29 -6.86
CA LEU A 187 -29.99 -9.60 -6.22
C LEU A 187 -30.69 -10.70 -7.04
N GLN A 188 -31.87 -10.40 -7.57
CA GLN A 188 -32.64 -11.32 -8.41
C GLN A 188 -31.89 -11.74 -9.68
N HIS A 189 -31.16 -10.80 -10.30
CA HIS A 189 -30.39 -11.03 -11.52
C HIS A 189 -28.88 -11.05 -11.27
N TYR A 190 -28.44 -11.41 -10.06
CA TYR A 190 -27.04 -11.29 -9.66
C TYR A 190 -26.08 -12.05 -10.58
N GLU A 191 -26.40 -13.30 -10.91
CA GLU A 191 -25.56 -14.16 -11.75
C GLU A 191 -25.45 -13.60 -13.18
N ASP A 192 -26.59 -13.29 -13.81
CA ASP A 192 -26.64 -12.74 -15.17
C ASP A 192 -25.87 -11.41 -15.28
N LEU A 193 -26.07 -10.51 -14.32
CA LEU A 193 -25.38 -9.20 -14.29
C LEU A 193 -23.88 -9.31 -14.00
N ASN A 194 -23.41 -10.42 -13.47
CA ASN A 194 -21.98 -10.70 -13.27
C ASN A 194 -21.35 -11.48 -14.43
N THR A 195 -22.15 -11.91 -15.40
CA THR A 195 -21.66 -12.53 -16.63
C THR A 195 -21.16 -11.43 -17.58
N PRO A 196 -19.94 -11.52 -18.13
CA PRO A 196 -19.44 -10.54 -19.07
C PRO A 196 -20.33 -10.46 -20.32
N VAL A 197 -20.74 -9.24 -20.69
CA VAL A 197 -21.49 -9.00 -21.92
C VAL A 197 -20.54 -9.08 -23.11
N GLU A 198 -20.90 -9.88 -24.12
CA GLU A 198 -20.12 -10.00 -25.35
C GLU A 198 -20.36 -8.84 -26.31
N ARG A 199 -19.40 -8.60 -27.23
CA ARG A 199 -19.53 -7.53 -28.22
C ARG A 199 -20.76 -7.73 -29.13
N GLY A 200 -21.03 -8.97 -29.55
CA GLY A 200 -22.20 -9.29 -30.37
C GLY A 200 -23.53 -9.01 -29.65
N GLU A 201 -23.60 -9.29 -28.34
CA GLU A 201 -24.76 -8.95 -27.52
C GLU A 201 -24.95 -7.43 -27.42
N ALA A 202 -23.86 -6.69 -27.15
CA ALA A 202 -23.91 -5.22 -27.09
C ALA A 202 -24.38 -4.59 -28.41
N GLU A 203 -23.91 -5.10 -29.56
CA GLU A 203 -24.35 -4.66 -30.89
C GLU A 203 -25.82 -5.01 -31.16
N SER A 204 -26.27 -6.20 -30.74
CA SER A 204 -27.66 -6.61 -30.85
C SER A 204 -28.58 -5.69 -30.04
N ILE A 205 -28.21 -5.41 -28.79
CA ILE A 205 -28.90 -4.45 -27.92
C ILE A 205 -28.91 -3.05 -28.56
N GLY A 206 -27.77 -2.61 -29.12
CA GLY A 206 -27.67 -1.33 -29.82
C GLY A 206 -28.65 -1.21 -30.99
N ARG A 207 -28.80 -2.26 -31.80
CA ARG A 207 -29.78 -2.31 -32.89
C ARG A 207 -31.22 -2.23 -32.39
N MET A 208 -31.57 -3.00 -31.36
CA MET A 208 -32.90 -2.95 -30.76
C MET A 208 -33.25 -1.54 -30.24
N VAL A 209 -32.29 -0.87 -29.60
CA VAL A 209 -32.46 0.52 -29.14
C VAL A 209 -32.59 1.48 -30.32
N GLN A 210 -31.78 1.35 -31.36
CA GLN A 210 -31.84 2.19 -32.56
C GLN A 210 -33.20 2.07 -33.27
N GLU A 211 -33.72 0.85 -33.42
CA GLU A 211 -35.05 0.60 -34.00
C GLU A 211 -36.15 1.24 -33.16
N ALA A 212 -36.09 1.08 -31.83
CA ALA A 212 -37.05 1.70 -30.92
C ALA A 212 -37.02 3.23 -31.03
N VAL A 213 -35.83 3.84 -31.00
CA VAL A 213 -35.66 5.29 -31.09
C VAL A 213 -36.18 5.84 -32.42
N GLN A 214 -35.92 5.16 -33.55
CA GLN A 214 -36.41 5.59 -34.87
C GLN A 214 -37.94 5.63 -34.97
N ARG A 215 -38.65 4.75 -34.24
CA ARG A 215 -40.12 4.78 -34.21
C ARG A 215 -40.67 6.04 -33.54
N PHE A 216 -39.94 6.61 -32.58
CA PHE A 216 -40.35 7.82 -31.87
C PHE A 216 -39.83 9.10 -32.53
N LEU A 217 -38.60 9.07 -33.05
CA LEU A 217 -37.97 10.21 -33.70
C LEU A 217 -37.18 9.76 -34.95
N PRO A 218 -37.82 9.80 -36.14
CA PRO A 218 -37.15 9.49 -37.39
C PRO A 218 -35.94 10.40 -37.61
N GLY A 219 -34.80 9.82 -37.98
CA GLY A 219 -33.54 10.54 -38.20
C GLY A 219 -32.62 10.64 -36.97
N ALA A 220 -33.05 10.21 -35.78
CA ALA A 220 -32.18 10.14 -34.61
C ALA A 220 -31.14 9.00 -34.72
N SER A 221 -29.90 9.28 -34.28
CA SER A 221 -28.79 8.32 -34.27
C SER A 221 -28.49 7.79 -32.87
N VAL A 222 -28.18 6.50 -32.76
CA VAL A 222 -27.71 5.84 -31.55
C VAL A 222 -26.26 5.39 -31.76
N THR A 223 -25.42 5.54 -30.75
CA THR A 223 -24.00 5.14 -30.82
C THR A 223 -23.60 4.41 -29.55
N LEU A 224 -22.95 3.25 -29.70
CA LEU A 224 -22.39 2.50 -28.57
C LEU A 224 -21.27 3.30 -27.89
N ALA A 225 -21.32 3.36 -26.56
CA ALA A 225 -20.41 4.14 -25.74
C ALA A 225 -19.73 3.26 -24.67
N GLY A 226 -19.08 3.88 -23.69
CA GLY A 226 -18.50 3.17 -22.55
C GLY A 226 -17.34 2.25 -22.93
N GLY A 227 -17.26 1.07 -22.28
CA GLY A 227 -16.19 0.10 -22.50
C GLY A 227 -16.10 -0.42 -23.93
N PHE A 228 -17.23 -0.63 -24.60
CA PHE A 228 -17.28 -1.15 -25.98
C PHE A 228 -16.81 -0.14 -27.05
N ARG A 229 -16.68 1.14 -26.70
CA ARG A 229 -16.11 2.18 -27.59
C ARG A 229 -14.58 2.21 -27.57
N ARG A 230 -13.94 1.71 -26.52
CA ARG A 230 -12.48 1.64 -26.40
C ARG A 230 -11.96 0.35 -27.03
#